data_AF-A0A2N6M776-F1
#
_entry.id   AF-A0A2N6M776-F1
#
_cell.length_a   1.000
_cell.length_b   1.000
_cell.length_c   1.000
_cell.angle_alpha   90.00
_cell.angle_beta   90.00
_cell.angle_gamma   90.00
#
_symmetry.space_group_name_H-M   'P 1'
#
loop_
_entity.id
_entity.type
_entity.pdbx_description
1 polymer ?
#
loop_
_entity_poly.entity_id
_entity_poly.type
_entity_poly.pdbx_seq_one_letter_code
_entity_poly.pdbx_strand_id
1 'polypeptide(L)'
;MKFKLLKKILSIATLGLSVCGILLTSSPVYSQTKSQFTSFSSYNFPDHYIRHKNYLGYIEPISDELGKKDATYRLIPGLANSQCNSFESVNFPGYFLRHENFRLKLARRINQKLFREDATFCHVPGLFDNNASSFESLNFPGHYIRHKNFELWIDASDGSDLFRKDATFSITTPLYLK
;
A
#
# COMPACT_ATOMS: atom_id res chain seq x y z
N MET A 1 4.28 5.85 -70.53
CA MET A 1 3.36 6.99 -70.37
C MET A 1 2.10 6.77 -71.17
N LYS A 2 0.99 6.33 -70.55
CA LYS A 2 -0.36 6.44 -71.12
C LYS A 2 -1.29 6.94 -70.01
N PHE A 3 -1.91 8.08 -70.28
CA PHE A 3 -2.68 8.92 -69.37
C PHE A 3 -4.18 8.64 -69.52
N LYS A 4 -4.87 8.58 -68.37
CA LYS A 4 -6.25 9.03 -68.01
C LYS A 4 -7.40 8.71 -68.98
N LEU A 5 -8.39 7.90 -68.64
CA LEU A 5 -9.44 7.99 -67.59
C LEU A 5 -10.43 9.16 -67.80
N LEU A 6 -11.69 8.83 -68.14
CA LEU A 6 -12.93 9.46 -67.65
C LEU A 6 -14.16 8.80 -68.29
N LYS A 7 -15.08 8.25 -67.48
CA LYS A 7 -16.52 8.20 -67.78
C LYS A 7 -17.34 8.02 -66.48
N LYS A 8 -18.52 8.64 -66.53
CA LYS A 8 -19.45 9.03 -65.47
C LYS A 8 -20.25 7.89 -64.82
N ILE A 9 -20.53 8.07 -63.52
CA ILE A 9 -21.83 8.00 -62.80
C ILE A 9 -22.79 6.85 -63.15
N LEU A 10 -23.14 6.01 -62.15
CA LEU A 10 -24.54 5.66 -61.86
C LEU A 10 -24.72 5.25 -60.39
N SER A 11 -25.75 5.82 -59.77
CA SER A 11 -26.23 5.56 -58.40
C SER A 11 -27.06 4.28 -58.35
N ILE A 12 -26.84 3.42 -57.36
CA ILE A 12 -27.85 2.45 -56.88
C ILE A 12 -27.76 2.34 -55.36
N ALA A 13 -28.86 2.70 -54.71
CA ALA A 13 -29.10 2.59 -53.29
C ALA A 13 -29.14 1.12 -52.83
N THR A 14 -28.58 0.84 -51.66
CA THR A 14 -28.85 -0.39 -50.90
C THR A 14 -29.07 -0.07 -49.43
N LEU A 15 -29.93 -0.90 -48.85
CA LEU A 15 -30.73 -0.71 -47.65
C LEU A 15 -29.93 -0.44 -46.38
N GLY A 16 -30.56 0.33 -45.47
CA GLY A 16 -30.07 0.54 -44.12
C GLY A 16 -29.96 -0.75 -43.32
N LEU A 17 -28.88 -0.81 -42.53
CA LEU A 17 -28.78 -1.57 -41.30
C LEU A 17 -28.08 -0.64 -40.31
N SER A 18 -28.87 -0.14 -39.37
CA SER A 18 -28.37 0.46 -38.14
C SER A 18 -27.59 -0.64 -37.39
N VAL A 19 -26.27 -0.50 -37.35
CA VAL A 19 -25.46 -1.19 -36.35
C VAL A 19 -24.88 -0.09 -35.49
N CYS A 20 -25.48 0.03 -34.30
CA CYS A 20 -25.06 0.86 -33.20
C CYS A 20 -23.53 0.79 -33.06
N GLY A 21 -22.87 1.93 -33.29
CA GLY A 21 -21.45 2.10 -32.97
C GLY A 21 -21.28 2.05 -31.47
N ILE A 22 -21.21 0.85 -30.91
CA ILE A 22 -20.68 0.65 -29.56
C ILE A 22 -19.18 0.89 -29.70
N LEU A 23 -18.77 2.13 -29.43
CA LEU A 23 -17.40 2.42 -29.04
C LEU A 23 -17.10 1.53 -27.83
N LEU A 24 -16.50 0.36 -28.08
CA LEU A 24 -15.78 -0.39 -27.06
C LEU A 24 -14.59 0.48 -26.68
N THR A 25 -14.84 1.49 -25.84
CA THR A 25 -13.77 2.10 -25.07
C THR A 25 -13.35 1.00 -24.10
N SER A 26 -12.33 0.24 -24.48
CA SER A 26 -11.63 -0.60 -23.54
C SER A 26 -11.15 0.34 -22.45
N SER A 27 -11.78 0.27 -21.28
CA SER A 27 -11.22 0.90 -20.09
C SER A 27 -9.82 0.32 -19.95
N PRO A 28 -8.78 1.13 -19.73
CA PRO A 28 -7.49 0.57 -19.39
C PRO A 28 -7.71 -0.23 -18.09
N VAL A 29 -7.66 -1.55 -18.19
CA VAL A 29 -7.50 -2.42 -17.02
C VAL A 29 -6.15 -2.02 -16.46
N TYR A 30 -6.17 -1.18 -15.43
CA TYR A 30 -4.97 -0.74 -14.75
C TYR A 30 -4.30 -2.01 -14.22
N SER A 31 -3.19 -2.39 -14.84
CA SER A 31 -2.39 -3.53 -14.42
C SER A 31 -1.83 -3.25 -13.03
N GLN A 32 -2.55 -3.65 -11.98
CA GLN A 32 -1.99 -3.75 -10.63
C GLN A 32 -1.12 -5.00 -10.55
N THR A 33 0.08 -4.92 -11.11
CA THR A 33 1.14 -5.91 -10.84
C THR A 33 2.42 -5.18 -10.43
N LYS A 34 2.27 -4.18 -9.56
CA LYS A 34 3.39 -3.68 -8.75
C LYS A 34 3.35 -4.47 -7.45
N SER A 35 4.38 -5.31 -7.23
CA SER A 35 4.54 -6.24 -6.10
C SER A 35 3.67 -5.88 -4.88
N GLN A 36 2.61 -6.66 -4.63
CA GLN A 36 1.71 -6.41 -3.51
C GLN A 36 2.44 -6.49 -2.17
N PHE A 37 3.55 -7.23 -2.13
CA PHE A 37 4.38 -7.45 -0.97
C PHE A 37 5.52 -6.43 -0.89
N THR A 38 5.79 -5.97 0.31
CA THR A 38 6.83 -5.00 0.62
C THR A 38 7.32 -5.16 2.06
N SER A 39 8.51 -4.64 2.33
CA SER A 39 9.10 -4.51 3.65
C SER A 39 9.43 -3.04 3.90
N PHE A 40 9.57 -2.66 5.17
CA PHE A 40 9.75 -1.26 5.56
C PHE A 40 10.98 -1.14 6.45
N SER A 41 12.05 -0.52 5.97
CA SER A 41 13.22 -0.24 6.80
C SER A 41 13.08 1.10 7.52
N SER A 42 13.55 1.16 8.77
CA SER A 42 13.59 2.40 9.54
C SER A 42 14.55 3.40 8.89
N TYR A 43 14.18 4.69 8.89
CA TYR A 43 15.05 5.73 8.35
C TYR A 43 16.34 5.90 9.17
N ASN A 44 16.24 5.95 10.50
CA ASN A 44 17.39 6.16 11.39
C ASN A 44 18.07 4.86 11.86
N PHE A 45 17.49 3.69 11.57
CA PHE A 45 18.13 2.39 11.72
C PHE A 45 17.94 1.57 10.43
N PRO A 46 18.68 1.87 9.34
CA PRO A 46 18.41 1.32 8.01
C PRO A 46 18.43 -0.21 7.89
N ASP A 47 19.18 -0.89 8.76
CA ASP A 47 19.22 -2.36 8.81
C ASP A 47 18.02 -2.97 9.55
N HIS A 48 17.17 -2.17 10.20
CA HIS A 48 16.02 -2.63 10.99
C HIS A 48 14.72 -2.49 10.21
N TYR A 49 13.94 -3.55 10.18
CA TYR A 49 12.69 -3.61 9.43
C TYR A 49 11.49 -3.77 10.35
N ILE A 50 10.37 -3.14 9.98
CA ILE A 50 9.07 -3.42 10.59
C ILE A 50 8.80 -4.92 10.46
N ARG A 51 8.65 -5.60 11.60
CA ARG A 51 8.33 -7.02 11.69
C ARG A 51 7.41 -7.28 12.86
N HIS A 52 6.63 -8.36 12.79
CA HIS A 52 5.91 -8.85 13.98
C HIS A 52 6.75 -9.93 14.69
N LYS A 53 6.71 -9.96 16.02
CA LYS A 53 7.29 -11.02 16.84
C LYS A 53 6.39 -11.25 18.04
N ASN A 54 5.97 -12.49 18.27
CA ASN A 54 4.97 -12.82 19.30
C ASN A 54 3.72 -11.93 19.21
N TYR A 55 3.24 -11.67 17.98
CA TYR A 55 2.10 -10.79 17.67
C TYR A 55 2.25 -9.31 18.06
N LEU A 56 3.45 -8.85 18.43
CA LEU A 56 3.75 -7.44 18.68
C LEU A 56 4.63 -6.87 17.57
N GLY A 57 4.47 -5.60 17.22
CA GLY A 57 5.26 -4.95 16.17
C GLY A 57 6.62 -4.45 16.67
N TYR A 58 7.69 -4.68 15.93
CA TYR A 58 9.03 -4.17 16.25
C TYR A 58 9.71 -3.66 14.99
N ILE A 59 10.81 -2.93 15.16
CA ILE A 59 11.86 -2.88 14.15
C ILE A 59 13.04 -3.73 14.62
N GLU A 60 13.54 -4.63 13.78
CA GLU A 60 14.69 -5.49 14.11
C GLU A 60 15.53 -5.76 12.86
N PRO A 61 16.83 -6.06 12.98
CA PRO A 61 17.61 -6.64 11.89
C PRO A 61 17.03 -8.01 11.51
N ILE A 62 16.93 -8.26 10.20
CA ILE A 62 16.36 -9.50 9.68
C ILE A 62 17.45 -10.34 9.01
N SER A 63 17.74 -11.50 9.59
CA SER A 63 18.79 -12.41 9.09
C SER A 63 18.30 -13.81 8.74
N ASP A 64 17.14 -14.23 9.25
CA ASP A 64 16.59 -15.58 9.03
C ASP A 64 15.29 -15.57 8.20
N GLU A 65 14.92 -16.75 7.70
CA GLU A 65 13.75 -16.92 6.82
C GLU A 65 12.41 -16.62 7.53
N LEU A 66 12.32 -16.88 8.83
CA LEU A 66 11.13 -16.56 9.61
C LEU A 66 10.97 -15.04 9.73
N GLY A 67 12.05 -14.32 10.00
CA GLY A 67 12.08 -12.88 10.08
C GLY A 67 11.79 -12.20 8.76
N LYS A 68 12.27 -12.73 7.64
CA LYS A 68 11.90 -12.21 6.32
C LYS A 68 10.39 -12.28 6.10
N LYS A 69 9.77 -13.39 6.51
CA LYS A 69 8.31 -13.57 6.47
C LYS A 69 7.59 -12.63 7.45
N ASP A 70 8.08 -12.51 8.68
CA ASP A 70 7.50 -11.61 9.68
C ASP A 70 7.60 -10.13 9.31
N ALA A 71 8.61 -9.77 8.51
CA ALA A 71 8.92 -8.42 8.05
C ALA A 71 8.34 -8.08 6.67
N THR A 72 7.55 -8.99 6.08
CA THR A 72 6.97 -8.78 4.75
C THR A 72 5.46 -8.70 4.85
N TYR A 73 4.92 -7.61 4.32
CA TYR A 73 3.49 -7.31 4.35
C TYR A 73 2.98 -7.07 2.96
N ARG A 74 1.71 -7.42 2.77
CA ARG A 74 0.92 -7.00 1.65
C ARG A 74 0.22 -5.70 1.99
N LEU A 75 0.47 -4.64 1.22
CA LEU A 75 -0.29 -3.40 1.33
C LEU A 75 -1.57 -3.53 0.52
N ILE A 76 -2.70 -3.45 1.21
CA ILE A 76 -4.03 -3.46 0.60
C ILE A 76 -4.73 -2.11 0.81
N PRO A 77 -5.80 -1.80 0.07
CA PRO A 77 -6.69 -0.70 0.42
C PRO A 77 -7.15 -0.83 1.88
N GLY A 78 -7.14 0.29 2.59
CA GLY A 78 -7.42 0.34 4.02
C GLY A 78 -8.77 -0.27 4.37
N LEU A 79 -8.80 -1.06 5.45
CA LEU A 79 -9.99 -1.79 5.87
C LEU A 79 -11.17 -0.86 6.21
N ALA A 80 -10.90 0.36 6.69
CA ALA A 80 -11.92 1.38 6.97
C ALA A 80 -12.00 2.49 5.92
N ASN A 81 -10.94 2.72 5.14
CA ASN A 81 -10.89 3.73 4.09
C ASN A 81 -9.97 3.28 2.95
N SER A 82 -10.52 3.15 1.73
CA SER A 82 -9.79 2.66 0.56
C SER A 82 -8.72 3.61 0.02
N GLN A 83 -8.72 4.88 0.44
CA GLN A 83 -7.67 5.86 0.11
C GLN A 83 -6.43 5.73 1.01
N CYS A 84 -6.55 4.98 2.11
CA CYS A 84 -5.45 4.66 3.02
C CYS A 84 -5.06 3.18 2.85
N ASN A 85 -4.16 2.67 3.68
CA ASN A 85 -3.64 1.31 3.58
C ASN A 85 -3.82 0.49 4.85
N SER A 86 -3.88 -0.83 4.69
CA SER A 86 -3.76 -1.80 5.78
C SER A 86 -2.65 -2.80 5.43
N PHE A 87 -1.89 -3.19 6.46
CA PHE A 87 -0.71 -4.06 6.32
C PHE A 87 -1.10 -5.49 6.65
N GLU A 88 -1.36 -6.32 5.64
CA GLU A 88 -1.65 -7.74 5.83
C GLU A 88 -0.34 -8.55 5.91
N SER A 89 -0.19 -9.41 6.91
CA SER A 89 1.00 -10.27 7.05
C SER A 89 1.08 -11.31 5.93
N VAL A 90 2.27 -11.54 5.37
CA VAL A 90 2.46 -12.59 4.35
C VAL A 90 2.37 -14.00 4.93
N ASN A 91 2.88 -14.22 6.16
CA ASN A 91 2.91 -15.54 6.80
C ASN A 91 1.70 -15.83 7.67
N PHE A 92 0.89 -14.83 8.00
CA PHE A 92 -0.42 -14.98 8.62
C PHE A 92 -1.50 -14.27 7.77
N PRO A 93 -1.89 -14.84 6.60
CA PRO A 93 -2.97 -14.27 5.80
C PRO A 93 -4.25 -14.04 6.62
N GLY A 94 -4.90 -12.89 6.41
CA GLY A 94 -6.03 -12.44 7.22
C GLY A 94 -5.65 -11.81 8.57
N TYR A 95 -4.36 -11.69 8.90
CA TYR A 95 -3.87 -10.90 10.04
C TYR A 95 -3.29 -9.57 9.57
N PHE A 96 -3.52 -8.53 10.36
CA PHE A 96 -3.16 -7.16 10.03
C PHE A 96 -2.39 -6.51 11.17
N LEU A 97 -1.45 -5.62 10.83
CA LEU A 97 -0.98 -4.65 11.81
C LEU A 97 -2.12 -3.71 12.16
N ARG A 98 -2.37 -3.56 13.46
CA ARG A 98 -3.30 -2.58 14.01
C ARG A 98 -2.73 -1.99 15.30
N HIS A 99 -3.17 -0.81 15.68
CA HIS A 99 -2.88 -0.34 17.02
C HIS A 99 -3.90 -0.89 18.04
N GLU A 100 -3.46 -1.04 19.28
CA GLU A 100 -4.31 -1.30 20.45
C GLU A 100 -3.62 -0.74 21.67
N ASN A 101 -4.30 0.13 22.42
CA ASN A 101 -3.66 0.92 23.48
C ASN A 101 -2.37 1.59 22.96
N PHE A 102 -2.43 2.13 21.74
CA PHE A 102 -1.33 2.73 20.99
C PHE A 102 -0.17 1.81 20.57
N ARG A 103 -0.11 0.55 21.03
CA ARG A 103 0.91 -0.42 20.62
C ARG A 103 0.52 -1.06 19.29
N LEU A 104 1.43 -1.15 18.32
CA LEU A 104 1.18 -1.93 17.10
C LEU A 104 1.25 -3.43 17.40
N LYS A 105 0.21 -4.15 17.00
CA LYS A 105 0.08 -5.60 17.16
C LYS A 105 -0.33 -6.23 15.83
N LEU A 106 0.06 -7.49 15.64
CA LEU A 106 -0.49 -8.32 14.58
C LEU A 106 -1.73 -9.03 15.11
N ALA A 107 -2.87 -8.85 14.47
CA ALA A 107 -4.12 -9.46 14.91
C ALA A 107 -4.95 -9.97 13.74
N ARG A 108 -5.68 -11.08 13.98
CA ARG A 108 -6.62 -11.63 13.00
C ARG A 108 -7.75 -10.65 12.77
N ARG A 109 -8.10 -10.41 11.51
CA ARG A 109 -9.26 -9.59 11.14
C ARG A 109 -10.54 -10.15 11.75
N ILE A 110 -11.31 -9.26 12.35
CA ILE A 110 -12.67 -9.51 12.82
C ILE A 110 -13.61 -8.47 12.21
N ASN A 111 -14.91 -8.80 12.13
CA ASN A 111 -15.90 -7.90 11.56
C ASN A 111 -16.36 -6.83 12.57
N GLN A 112 -15.44 -5.98 13.02
CA GLN A 112 -15.74 -4.85 13.90
C GLN A 112 -15.23 -3.56 13.25
N LYS A 113 -16.02 -2.49 13.36
CA LYS A 113 -15.65 -1.16 12.86
C LYS A 113 -14.32 -0.70 13.46
N LEU A 114 -14.19 -0.81 14.79
CA LEU A 114 -12.99 -0.43 15.53
C LEU A 114 -11.74 -1.14 14.99
N PHE A 115 -11.78 -2.47 14.80
CA PHE A 115 -10.65 -3.20 14.21
C PHE A 115 -10.23 -2.63 12.86
N ARG A 116 -11.19 -2.31 11.98
CA ARG A 116 -10.88 -1.78 10.65
C ARG A 116 -10.23 -0.41 10.75
N GLU A 117 -10.69 0.42 11.66
CA GLU A 117 -10.14 1.75 11.92
C GLU A 117 -8.73 1.66 12.51
N ASP A 118 -8.53 0.81 13.52
CA ASP A 118 -7.22 0.60 14.16
C ASP A 118 -6.16 0.02 13.22
N ALA A 119 -6.60 -0.72 12.20
CA ALA A 119 -5.76 -1.35 11.20
C ALA A 119 -5.60 -0.52 9.91
N THR A 120 -6.13 0.70 9.85
CA THR A 120 -6.02 1.57 8.67
C THR A 120 -5.10 2.74 8.96
N PHE A 121 -4.09 2.90 8.11
CA PHE A 121 -3.09 3.96 8.19
C PHE A 121 -2.96 4.66 6.84
N CYS A 122 -2.96 5.98 6.84
CA CYS A 122 -2.86 6.79 5.65
C CYS A 122 -1.39 7.09 5.36
N HIS A 123 -0.94 6.70 4.17
CA HIS A 123 0.40 7.02 3.69
C HIS A 123 0.53 8.53 3.49
N VAL A 124 1.65 9.08 3.98
CA VAL A 124 2.04 10.48 3.76
C VAL A 124 3.55 10.52 3.41
N PRO A 125 4.05 11.60 2.79
CA PRO A 125 5.49 11.82 2.67
C PRO A 125 6.18 11.67 4.02
N GLY A 126 7.39 11.11 4.04
CA GLY A 126 8.14 10.90 5.27
C GLY A 126 8.29 12.19 6.07
N LEU A 127 7.99 12.13 7.37
CA LEU A 127 8.01 13.32 8.24
C LEU A 127 9.42 13.93 8.37
N PHE A 128 10.48 13.14 8.14
CA PHE A 128 11.86 13.63 8.12
C PHE A 128 12.43 13.81 6.71
N ASP A 129 12.08 12.90 5.79
CA ASP A 129 12.52 12.93 4.39
C ASP A 129 11.31 12.68 3.47
N ASN A 130 10.99 13.68 2.64
CA ASN A 130 9.84 13.63 1.73
C ASN A 130 9.92 12.54 0.66
N ASN A 131 11.11 11.95 0.43
CA ASN A 131 11.28 10.81 -0.49
C ASN A 131 11.03 9.46 0.19
N ALA A 132 10.96 9.44 1.53
CA ALA A 132 10.59 8.28 2.32
C ALA A 132 9.09 8.31 2.65
N SER A 133 8.65 7.50 3.61
CA SER A 133 7.22 7.34 3.93
C SER A 133 6.96 7.37 5.42
N SER A 134 5.83 7.97 5.80
CA SER A 134 5.26 7.89 7.14
C SER A 134 3.81 7.41 7.04
N PHE A 135 3.28 6.86 8.14
CA PHE A 135 1.95 6.25 8.15
C PHE A 135 1.13 6.79 9.32
N GLU A 136 0.17 7.64 9.01
CA GLU A 136 -0.73 8.28 9.99
C GLU A 136 -1.89 7.34 10.33
N SER A 137 -2.26 7.24 11.61
CA SER A 137 -3.45 6.48 12.02
C SER A 137 -4.72 7.15 11.46
N LEU A 138 -5.61 6.36 10.85
CA LEU A 138 -6.88 6.88 10.33
C LEU A 138 -7.76 7.44 11.46
N ASN A 139 -7.85 6.73 12.60
CA ASN A 139 -8.75 7.08 13.70
C ASN A 139 -8.09 7.89 14.82
N PHE A 140 -6.78 8.13 14.75
CA PHE A 140 -6.05 9.05 15.61
C PHE A 140 -5.22 10.03 14.76
N PRO A 141 -5.85 11.07 14.17
CA PRO A 141 -5.14 12.08 13.39
C PRO A 141 -3.98 12.70 14.18
N GLY A 142 -2.88 12.99 13.48
CA GLY A 142 -1.62 13.46 14.07
C GLY A 142 -0.81 12.38 14.79
N HIS A 143 -1.30 11.13 14.88
CA HIS A 143 -0.54 9.99 15.40
C HIS A 143 0.03 9.16 14.26
N TYR A 144 1.32 8.84 14.35
CA TYR A 144 2.04 8.13 13.30
C TYR A 144 2.61 6.82 13.82
N ILE A 145 2.64 5.79 12.97
CA ILE A 145 3.48 4.61 13.24
C ILE A 145 4.91 5.09 13.42
N ARG A 146 5.51 4.79 14.56
CA ARG A 146 6.89 5.12 14.87
C ARG A 146 7.50 4.09 15.79
N HIS A 147 8.81 3.92 15.72
CA HIS A 147 9.51 3.06 16.67
C HIS A 147 9.93 3.83 17.93
N LYS A 148 9.90 3.17 19.08
CA LYS A 148 10.45 3.68 20.35
C LYS A 148 10.96 2.50 21.14
N ASN A 149 12.23 2.51 21.53
CA ASN A 149 12.92 1.33 22.09
C ASN A 149 12.79 0.09 21.17
N PHE A 150 12.86 0.29 19.85
CA PHE A 150 12.63 -0.72 18.81
C PHE A 150 11.23 -1.35 18.77
N GLU A 151 10.31 -0.93 19.62
CA GLU A 151 8.90 -1.33 19.57
C GLU A 151 8.10 -0.38 18.68
N LEU A 152 7.09 -0.88 17.98
CA LEU A 152 6.21 -0.05 17.15
C LEU A 152 4.98 0.44 17.92
N TRP A 153 4.74 1.74 17.83
CA TRP A 153 3.61 2.43 18.45
C TRP A 153 2.98 3.40 17.46
N ILE A 154 1.75 3.84 17.74
CA ILE A 154 1.26 5.12 17.24
C ILE A 154 1.38 6.17 18.34
N ASP A 155 2.05 7.27 18.07
CA ASP A 155 2.14 8.39 19.02
C ASP A 155 1.90 9.70 18.27
N ALA A 156 1.35 10.69 18.97
CA ALA A 156 1.21 12.04 18.46
C ALA A 156 2.59 12.62 18.12
N SER A 157 2.70 13.28 16.97
CA SER A 157 3.91 14.01 16.61
C SER A 157 4.16 15.15 17.60
N ASP A 158 5.36 15.15 18.20
CA ASP A 158 5.86 16.24 19.03
C ASP A 158 6.65 17.28 18.21
N GLY A 159 6.74 17.08 16.89
CA GLY A 159 7.46 17.93 15.96
C GLY A 159 8.99 17.80 16.02
N SER A 160 9.55 17.01 16.95
CA SER A 160 10.99 16.84 17.10
C SER A 160 11.60 16.06 15.94
N ASP A 161 12.87 16.34 15.63
CA ASP A 161 13.62 15.60 14.61
C ASP A 161 13.71 14.10 14.94
N LEU A 162 13.79 13.75 16.23
CA LEU A 162 13.82 12.37 16.67
C LEU A 162 12.52 11.67 16.32
N PHE A 163 11.36 12.24 16.71
CA PHE A 163 10.07 11.69 16.35
C PHE A 163 9.92 11.52 14.83
N ARG A 164 10.27 12.56 14.06
CA ARG A 164 10.14 12.53 12.61
C ARG A 164 11.00 11.42 12.00
N LYS A 165 12.23 11.20 12.49
CA LYS A 165 13.09 10.09 12.07
C LYS A 165 12.53 8.73 12.48
N ASP A 166 12.03 8.61 13.70
CA ASP A 166 11.45 7.36 14.24
C ASP A 166 10.17 6.94 13.50
N ALA A 167 9.44 7.91 12.95
CA ALA A 167 8.20 7.74 12.19
C ALA A 167 8.41 7.67 10.66
N THR A 168 9.65 7.73 10.18
CA THR A 168 9.97 7.69 8.74
C THR A 168 10.56 6.33 8.38
N PHE A 169 10.07 5.74 7.29
CA PHE A 169 10.46 4.43 6.79
C PHE A 169 10.69 4.47 5.28
N SER A 170 11.65 3.69 4.81
CA SER A 170 11.85 3.41 3.39
C SER A 170 11.03 2.19 3.00
N ILE A 171 10.23 2.30 1.94
CA ILE A 171 9.50 1.17 1.34
C ILE A 171 10.49 0.41 0.45
N THR A 172 10.78 -0.84 0.79
CA THR A 172 11.76 -1.66 0.07
C THR A 172 11.09 -2.77 -0.74
N THR A 173 11.89 -3.42 -1.59
CA THR A 173 11.51 -4.75 -2.09
C THR A 173 11.26 -5.69 -0.91
N PRO A 174 10.30 -6.61 -1.02
CA PRO A 174 9.97 -7.50 0.08
C PRO A 174 11.17 -8.38 0.43
N LEU A 175 11.41 -8.56 1.73
CA LEU A 175 12.46 -9.44 2.21
C LEU A 175 12.14 -10.92 1.97
N TYR A 176 10.84 -11.26 1.89
CA TYR A 176 10.36 -12.58 1.53
C TYR A 176 9.54 -12.54 0.24
N LEU A 177 9.93 -13.36 -0.73
CA LEU A 177 9.15 -13.62 -1.94
C LEU A 177 8.41 -14.96 -1.77
N LYS A 178 7.11 -14.96 -2.04
CA LYS A 178 6.29 -16.18 -2.02
C LYS A 178 6.43 -16.96 -3.32
#